data_AF-A0A943GCH7-F1
#
_entry.id   AF-A0A943GCH7-F1
#
_cell.length_a   1.000
_cell.length_b   1.000
_cell.length_c   1.000
_cell.angle_alpha   90.00
_cell.angle_beta   90.00
_cell.angle_gamma   90.00
#
_symmetry.space_group_name_H-M   'P 1'
#
loop_
_entity.id
_entity.type
_entity.pdbx_description
1 polymer ?
#
loop_
_entity_poly.entity_id
_entity_poly.type
_entity_poly.pdbx_seq_one_letter_code
_entity_poly.pdbx_strand_id
1 'polypeptide(L)'
;MSSYLSELCRFYDRLSADPESGMPPEGMSAEQISFALVISEDGKLVSVQDLRDGKGRAARFFVPAAVKRSVNVASNFLWDNTGYALGVDGKGKPKRTLQTAESFKMLHRQLLASCDDVHAKALLAFLEVWRPVMFEELDEKEALLDCY
;
A
#
# COMPACT_ATOMS: atom_id res chain seq x y z
N MET A 1 36.07 4.41 25.02
CA MET A 1 34.65 4.15 25.29
C MET A 1 34.01 3.66 24.00
N SER A 2 33.92 2.35 23.80
CA SER A 2 33.12 1.79 22.70
C SER A 2 31.67 2.19 23.00
N SER A 3 31.17 3.15 22.24
CA SER A 3 29.86 3.73 22.45
C SER A 3 28.83 2.65 22.15
N TYR A 4 27.94 2.34 23.09
CA TYR A 4 26.83 1.39 22.88
C TYR A 4 26.09 1.60 21.55
N LEU A 5 26.08 2.83 21.05
CA LEU A 5 25.52 3.19 19.76
C LEU A 5 26.23 2.53 18.57
N SER A 6 27.56 2.43 18.57
CA SER A 6 28.31 1.80 17.47
C SER A 6 28.12 0.28 17.43
N GLU A 7 27.91 -0.36 18.58
CA GLU A 7 27.58 -1.79 18.64
C GLU A 7 26.14 -2.05 18.19
N LEU A 8 25.19 -1.17 18.54
CA LEU A 8 23.81 -1.26 18.06
C LEU A 8 23.72 -1.04 16.54
N CYS A 9 24.47 -0.08 16.00
CA CYS A 9 24.57 0.11 14.54
C CYS A 9 25.12 -1.14 13.85
N ARG A 10 26.25 -1.69 14.32
CA ARG A 10 26.82 -2.94 13.75
C ARG A 10 25.91 -4.16 13.91
N PHE A 11 25.08 -4.19 14.94
CA PHE A 11 24.07 -5.22 15.11
C PHE A 11 22.93 -5.06 14.10
N TYR A 12 22.44 -3.82 13.92
CA TYR A 12 21.43 -3.49 12.92
C TYR A 12 21.92 -3.79 11.50
N ASP A 13 23.13 -3.36 11.15
CA ASP A 13 23.74 -3.58 9.83
C ASP A 13 23.88 -5.08 9.50
N ARG A 14 24.18 -5.91 10.50
CA ARG A 14 24.27 -7.37 10.31
C ARG A 14 22.90 -8.01 10.09
N LEU A 15 21.88 -7.53 10.80
CA LEU A 15 20.53 -8.04 10.66
C LEU A 15 19.86 -7.54 9.37
N SER A 16 20.06 -6.28 8.98
CA SER A 16 19.54 -5.75 7.71
C SER A 16 20.19 -6.40 6.48
N ALA A 17 21.45 -6.86 6.62
CA ALA A 17 22.15 -7.62 5.59
C ALA A 17 21.75 -9.10 5.52
N ASP A 18 20.99 -9.61 6.49
CA ASP A 18 20.51 -11.00 6.53
C ASP A 18 19.04 -11.06 6.05
N PRO A 19 18.76 -11.63 4.86
CA PRO A 19 17.40 -11.77 4.34
C PRO A 19 16.47 -12.61 5.24
N GLU A 20 17.02 -13.48 6.08
CA GLU A 20 16.27 -14.36 6.99
C GLU A 20 16.01 -13.72 8.37
N SER A 21 16.55 -12.52 8.62
CA SER A 21 16.42 -11.83 9.91
C SER A 21 14.99 -11.41 10.26
N GLY A 22 14.09 -11.40 9.28
CA GLY A 22 12.73 -10.89 9.42
C GLY A 22 12.65 -9.37 9.64
N MET A 23 13.76 -8.64 9.44
CA MET A 23 13.81 -7.19 9.46
C MET A 23 13.47 -6.62 8.07
N PRO A 24 12.67 -5.55 7.99
CA PRO A 24 12.44 -4.89 6.72
C PRO A 24 13.75 -4.27 6.21
N PRO A 25 14.04 -4.36 4.90
CA PRO A 25 15.14 -3.63 4.29
C PRO A 25 15.06 -2.12 4.53
N GLU A 26 16.16 -1.42 4.33
CA GLU A 26 16.18 0.04 4.42
C GLU A 26 15.16 0.65 3.44
N GLY A 27 14.37 1.62 3.92
CA GLY A 27 13.29 2.26 3.15
C GLY A 27 11.99 1.45 3.06
N MET A 28 11.93 0.26 3.68
CA MET A 28 10.72 -0.55 3.79
C MET A 28 10.19 -0.62 5.23
N SER A 29 8.90 -0.92 5.37
CA SER A 29 8.29 -1.32 6.64
C SER A 29 7.62 -2.68 6.51
N ALA A 30 7.51 -3.39 7.63
CA ALA A 30 6.84 -4.68 7.67
C ALA A 30 5.38 -4.48 8.09
N GLU A 31 4.46 -4.67 7.15
CA GLU A 31 3.05 -4.34 7.30
C GLU A 31 2.16 -5.56 7.05
N GLN A 32 0.96 -5.50 7.62
CA GLN A 32 -0.05 -6.54 7.46
C GLN A 32 -0.93 -6.19 6.26
N ILE A 33 -0.79 -6.94 5.17
CA ILE A 33 -1.53 -6.73 3.93
C ILE A 33 -2.52 -7.88 3.73
N SER A 34 -3.79 -7.53 3.56
CA SER A 34 -4.87 -8.52 3.38
C SER A 34 -5.10 -8.87 1.91
N PHE A 35 -4.95 -7.90 1.01
CA PHE A 35 -5.31 -8.07 -0.40
C PHE A 35 -4.30 -7.40 -1.31
N ALA A 36 -4.12 -7.97 -2.50
CA ALA A 36 -3.44 -7.32 -3.62
C ALA A 36 -4.41 -7.12 -4.79
N LEU A 37 -4.34 -5.93 -5.39
CA LEU A 37 -5.08 -5.62 -6.61
C LEU A 37 -4.24 -6.06 -7.80
N VAL A 38 -4.77 -6.96 -8.62
CA VAL A 38 -4.12 -7.39 -9.86
C VAL A 38 -4.65 -6.53 -10.99
N ILE A 39 -3.78 -5.72 -11.57
CA ILE A 39 -4.13 -4.82 -12.66
C ILE A 39 -3.48 -5.27 -13.97
N SER A 40 -4.17 -5.05 -15.09
CA SER A 40 -3.60 -5.23 -16.42
C SER A 40 -2.64 -4.09 -16.77
N GLU A 41 -1.84 -4.27 -17.82
CA GLU A 41 -0.95 -3.22 -18.33
C GLU A 41 -1.69 -1.94 -18.75
N ASP A 42 -2.95 -2.08 -19.20
CA ASP A 42 -3.84 -0.95 -19.52
C ASP A 42 -4.49 -0.30 -18.28
N GLY A 43 -4.15 -0.76 -17.07
CA GLY A 43 -4.69 -0.24 -15.82
C GLY A 43 -6.11 -0.70 -15.48
N LYS A 44 -6.61 -1.79 -16.07
CA LYS A 44 -7.90 -2.37 -15.65
C LYS A 44 -7.70 -3.27 -14.46
N LEU A 45 -8.59 -3.22 -13.48
CA LEU A 45 -8.61 -4.21 -12.40
C LEU A 45 -9.05 -5.56 -13.00
N VAL A 46 -8.18 -6.57 -12.88
CA VAL A 46 -8.41 -7.92 -13.41
C VAL A 46 -8.97 -8.82 -12.32
N SER A 47 -8.36 -8.78 -11.13
CA SER A 47 -8.81 -9.55 -9.98
C SER A 47 -8.28 -8.97 -8.69
N VAL A 48 -8.82 -9.46 -7.57
CA VAL A 48 -8.33 -9.18 -6.23
C VAL A 48 -7.78 -10.48 -5.66
N GLN A 49 -6.52 -10.48 -5.28
CA GLN A 49 -5.89 -11.62 -4.64
C GLN A 49 -6.02 -11.48 -3.12
N ASP A 50 -6.62 -12.49 -2.49
CA ASP A 50 -6.61 -12.63 -1.03
C ASP A 50 -5.24 -13.13 -0.56
N LEU A 51 -4.56 -12.31 0.23
CA LEU A 51 -3.25 -12.59 0.79
C LEU A 51 -3.33 -13.05 2.25
N ARG A 52 -4.54 -13.16 2.81
CA ARG A 52 -4.73 -13.59 4.18
C ARG A 52 -4.38 -15.08 4.32
N ASP A 53 -3.99 -15.48 5.53
CA ASP A 53 -3.75 -16.87 5.86
C ASP A 53 -5.04 -17.69 5.89
N GLY A 54 -4.94 -19.02 6.04
CA GLY A 54 -6.11 -19.91 6.15
C GLY A 54 -7.02 -19.67 7.36
N LYS A 55 -6.71 -18.68 8.22
CA LYS A 55 -7.55 -18.21 9.33
C LYS A 55 -8.11 -16.80 9.07
N GLY A 56 -7.93 -16.25 7.86
CA GLY A 56 -8.39 -14.92 7.48
C GLY A 56 -7.56 -13.77 8.07
N ARG A 57 -6.32 -14.03 8.53
CA ARG A 57 -5.44 -12.98 9.07
C ARG A 57 -4.53 -12.45 7.97
N ALA A 58 -4.41 -11.12 7.90
CA ALA A 58 -3.46 -10.46 6.99
C ALA A 58 -2.05 -11.02 7.13
N ALA A 59 -1.39 -11.24 5.98
CA ALA A 59 -0.02 -11.72 5.94
C ALA A 59 0.96 -10.54 6.00
N ARG A 60 2.17 -10.83 6.50
CA ARG A 60 3.22 -9.84 6.70
C ARG A 60 4.04 -9.68 5.43
N PHE A 61 4.10 -8.46 4.90
CA PHE A 61 4.90 -8.10 3.73
C PHE A 61 5.86 -6.96 4.04
N PHE A 62 6.99 -6.94 3.34
CA PHE A 62 7.86 -5.75 3.29
C PHE A 62 7.39 -4.85 2.17
N VAL A 63 6.93 -3.67 2.53
CA VAL A 63 6.37 -2.66 1.62
C VAL A 63 7.13 -1.35 1.77
N PRO A 64 7.08 -0.43 0.79
CA PRO A 64 7.66 0.90 0.95
C PRO A 64 7.21 1.54 2.26
N ALA A 65 8.15 2.13 3.00
CA ALA A 65 7.91 2.56 4.37
C ALA A 65 6.66 3.44 4.52
N ALA A 66 5.86 3.13 5.55
CA ALA A 66 4.67 3.90 5.86
C ALA A 66 5.00 5.38 6.14
N VAL A 67 4.20 6.29 5.59
CA VAL A 67 4.28 7.70 5.95
C VAL A 67 3.67 7.92 7.34
N LYS A 68 4.31 8.74 8.17
CA LYS A 68 3.73 9.13 9.47
C LYS A 68 2.51 10.02 9.24
N ARG A 69 1.32 9.48 9.46
CA ARG A 69 0.05 10.20 9.35
C ARG A 69 -0.22 10.97 10.64
N SER A 70 -0.26 12.30 10.56
CA SER A 70 -0.87 13.14 11.60
C SER A 70 -2.36 13.35 11.27
N VAL A 71 -2.99 14.41 11.79
CA VAL A 71 -4.36 14.80 11.39
C VAL A 71 -4.48 15.06 9.87
N ASN A 72 -3.34 15.26 9.19
CA ASN A 72 -3.25 15.49 7.75
C ASN A 72 -3.46 14.21 6.92
N VAL A 73 -3.97 14.41 5.70
CA VAL A 73 -4.09 13.34 4.68
C VAL A 73 -2.71 13.10 4.07
N ALA A 74 -2.20 11.87 4.21
CA ALA A 74 -0.91 11.45 3.65
C ALA A 74 -0.99 9.99 3.21
N SER A 75 -0.67 9.76 1.94
CA SER A 75 -0.80 8.46 1.28
C SER A 75 0.51 7.67 1.36
N ASN A 76 0.41 6.35 1.45
CA ASN A 76 1.55 5.46 1.30
C ASN A 76 1.83 5.21 -0.19
N PHE A 77 3.06 4.82 -0.53
CA PHE A 77 3.46 4.51 -1.90
C PHE A 77 3.21 3.02 -2.19
N LEU A 78 2.44 2.73 -3.25
CA LEU A 78 2.05 1.40 -3.76
C LEU A 78 1.07 0.58 -2.90
N TRP A 79 0.80 0.96 -1.66
CA TRP A 79 -0.15 0.25 -0.79
C TRP A 79 -0.91 1.25 0.06
N ASP A 80 -2.18 0.97 0.37
CA ASP A 80 -2.95 1.72 1.36
C ASP A 80 -4.27 1.00 1.64
N ASN A 81 -5.08 1.55 2.54
CA ASN A 81 -6.44 1.06 2.76
C ASN A 81 -7.40 1.43 1.62
N THR A 82 -8.61 0.87 1.64
CA THR A 82 -9.59 1.03 0.55
C THR A 82 -10.00 2.48 0.30
N GLY A 83 -9.97 3.33 1.33
CA GLY A 83 -10.29 4.75 1.21
C GLY A 83 -9.25 5.56 0.43
N TYR A 84 -8.00 5.12 0.42
CA TYR A 84 -6.93 5.74 -0.36
C TYR A 84 -6.78 5.08 -1.74
N ALA A 85 -6.68 3.75 -1.79
CA ALA A 85 -6.40 3.05 -3.04
C ALA A 85 -7.61 3.02 -3.99
N LEU A 86 -8.82 2.85 -3.44
CA LEU A 86 -10.06 2.64 -4.21
C LEU A 86 -11.07 3.78 -4.06
N GLY A 87 -10.88 4.68 -3.09
CA GLY A 87 -11.83 5.76 -2.79
C GLY A 87 -13.15 5.27 -2.22
N VAL A 88 -13.14 4.14 -1.50
CA VAL A 88 -14.32 3.55 -0.86
C VAL A 88 -14.08 3.49 0.64
N ASP A 89 -15.08 3.81 1.44
CA ASP A 89 -15.00 3.69 2.89
C ASP A 89 -16.18 2.91 3.48
N GLY A 90 -15.87 2.05 4.45
CA GLY A 90 -16.88 1.40 5.29
C GLY A 90 -17.30 2.26 6.49
N LYS A 91 -16.88 3.53 6.57
CA LYS A 91 -16.98 4.39 7.78
C LYS A 91 -18.01 5.54 7.64
N GLY A 92 -18.64 5.68 6.49
CA GLY A 92 -19.58 6.75 6.16
C GLY A 92 -18.94 8.13 6.10
N LYS A 93 -17.70 8.28 5.60
CA LYS A 93 -16.97 9.58 5.57
C LYS A 93 -16.59 10.02 4.15
N PRO A 94 -17.57 10.22 3.25
CA PRO A 94 -17.31 10.40 1.82
C PRO A 94 -16.38 11.58 1.49
N LYS A 95 -16.51 12.70 2.20
CA LYS A 95 -15.62 13.87 1.99
C LYS A 95 -14.15 13.55 2.27
N ARG A 96 -13.88 12.81 3.35
CA ARG A 96 -12.51 12.43 3.72
C ARG A 96 -11.96 11.40 2.74
N THR A 97 -12.80 10.46 2.32
CA THR A 97 -12.44 9.38 1.39
C THR A 97 -12.07 9.90 0.00
N LEU A 98 -12.78 10.92 -0.48
CA LEU A 98 -12.39 11.63 -1.70
C LEU A 98 -11.02 12.30 -1.54
N GLN A 99 -10.75 12.96 -0.41
CA GLN A 99 -9.45 13.59 -0.16
C GLN A 99 -8.31 12.58 -0.08
N THR A 100 -8.53 11.42 0.56
CA THR A 100 -7.53 10.35 0.64
C THR A 100 -7.25 9.74 -0.72
N ALA A 101 -8.28 9.45 -1.51
CA ALA A 101 -8.12 8.94 -2.87
C ALA A 101 -7.36 9.93 -3.77
N GLU A 102 -7.69 11.22 -3.73
CA GLU A 102 -6.98 12.23 -4.50
C GLU A 102 -5.52 12.39 -4.04
N SER A 103 -5.24 12.31 -2.74
CA SER A 103 -3.87 12.29 -2.23
C SER A 103 -3.08 11.09 -2.78
N PHE A 104 -3.70 9.91 -2.85
CA PHE A 104 -3.06 8.71 -3.36
C PHE A 104 -2.73 8.86 -4.84
N LYS A 105 -3.68 9.36 -5.64
CA LYS A 105 -3.48 9.66 -7.06
C LYS A 105 -2.37 10.67 -7.28
N MET A 106 -2.38 11.78 -6.54
CA MET A 106 -1.40 12.84 -6.69
C MET A 106 0.03 12.36 -6.36
N LEU A 107 0.19 11.58 -5.29
CA LEU A 107 1.48 11.00 -4.92
C LEU A 107 2.06 10.16 -6.06
N HIS A 108 1.28 9.23 -6.60
CA HIS A 108 1.74 8.32 -7.65
C HIS A 108 2.00 9.05 -8.95
N ARG A 109 1.14 10.01 -9.35
CA ARG A 109 1.39 10.86 -10.52
C ARG A 109 2.69 11.63 -10.39
N GLN A 110 2.99 12.21 -9.23
CA GLN A 110 4.22 12.98 -9.03
C GLN A 110 5.48 12.10 -9.04
N LEU A 111 5.46 10.97 -8.33
CA LEU A 111 6.62 10.09 -8.20
C LEU A 111 6.90 9.30 -9.48
N LEU A 112 5.86 8.95 -10.23
CA LEU A 112 5.98 8.09 -11.42
C LEU A 112 5.93 8.86 -12.75
N ALA A 113 5.78 10.20 -12.72
CA ALA A 113 5.70 11.02 -13.93
C ALA A 113 6.86 10.82 -14.92
N SER A 114 8.07 10.60 -14.41
CA SER A 114 9.29 10.41 -15.19
C SER A 114 9.73 8.94 -15.27
N CYS A 115 8.93 8.01 -14.75
CA CYS A 115 9.26 6.60 -14.74
C CYS A 115 8.81 5.92 -16.05
N ASP A 116 9.75 5.46 -16.86
CA ASP A 116 9.48 4.73 -18.11
C ASP A 116 9.34 3.22 -17.88
N ASP A 117 8.65 2.82 -16.82
CA ASP A 117 8.39 1.42 -16.49
C ASP A 117 6.94 1.04 -16.84
N VAL A 118 6.74 -0.18 -17.35
CA VAL A 118 5.41 -0.67 -17.76
C VAL A 118 4.44 -0.76 -16.58
N HIS A 119 4.90 -1.17 -15.40
CA HIS A 119 4.06 -1.31 -14.21
C HIS A 119 3.71 0.06 -13.63
N ALA A 120 4.64 1.01 -13.69
CA ALA A 120 4.36 2.39 -13.30
C ALA A 120 3.26 3.01 -14.18
N LYS A 121 3.33 2.81 -15.50
CA LYS A 121 2.29 3.25 -16.44
C LYS A 121 0.95 2.56 -16.19
N ALA A 122 0.97 1.26 -15.93
CA ALA A 122 -0.23 0.48 -15.61
C ALA A 122 -0.93 1.01 -14.34
N LEU A 123 -0.16 1.29 -13.28
CA LEU A 123 -0.69 1.86 -12.04
C LEU A 123 -1.29 3.26 -12.28
N LEU A 124 -0.60 4.11 -13.03
CA LEU A 124 -1.13 5.44 -13.37
C LEU A 124 -2.43 5.33 -14.17
N ALA A 125 -2.48 4.44 -15.18
CA ALA A 125 -3.69 4.17 -15.94
C ALA A 125 -4.84 3.67 -15.06
N PHE A 126 -4.54 2.77 -14.10
CA PHE A 126 -5.53 2.31 -13.13
C PHE A 126 -6.10 3.46 -12.31
N LEU A 127 -5.25 4.35 -11.80
CA LEU A 127 -5.68 5.50 -11.02
C LEU A 127 -6.51 6.52 -11.83
N GLU A 128 -6.32 6.58 -13.15
CA GLU A 128 -7.15 7.39 -14.07
C GLU A 128 -8.50 6.76 -14.38
N VAL A 129 -8.54 5.44 -14.58
CA VAL A 129 -9.74 4.72 -15.04
C VAL A 129 -10.64 4.33 -13.86
N TRP A 130 -10.06 3.94 -12.74
CA TRP A 130 -10.80 3.46 -11.58
C TRP A 130 -11.80 4.49 -11.06
N ARG A 131 -13.02 4.02 -10.78
CA ARG A 131 -14.08 4.81 -10.15
C ARG A 131 -14.63 4.02 -8.96
N PRO A 132 -14.95 4.66 -7.82
CA PRO A 132 -15.51 3.97 -6.66
C PRO A 132 -16.76 3.13 -6.97
N VAL A 133 -17.56 3.51 -7.97
CA VAL A 133 -18.74 2.72 -8.40
C VAL A 133 -18.38 1.33 -8.93
N MET A 134 -17.18 1.13 -9.48
CA MET A 134 -16.70 -0.17 -9.97
C MET A 134 -16.40 -1.14 -8.81
N PHE A 135 -16.27 -0.63 -7.59
CA PHE A 135 -16.10 -1.48 -6.40
C PHE A 135 -17.32 -2.36 -6.13
N GLU A 136 -18.52 -1.89 -6.50
CA GLU A 136 -19.76 -2.64 -6.27
C GLU A 136 -19.88 -3.91 -7.11
N GLU A 137 -19.09 -3.99 -8.19
CA GLU A 137 -19.01 -5.11 -9.13
C GLU A 137 -18.04 -6.20 -8.65
N LEU A 138 -17.29 -5.96 -7.57
CA LEU A 138 -16.35 -6.95 -7.02
C LEU A 138 -17.08 -7.96 -6.13
N ASP A 139 -16.80 -9.24 -6.35
CA ASP A 139 -17.31 -10.33 -5.52
C ASP A 139 -16.73 -10.24 -4.09
N GLU A 140 -15.49 -9.76 -3.94
CA GLU A 140 -14.77 -9.66 -2.66
C GLU A 140 -15.04 -8.35 -1.90
N LYS A 141 -15.98 -7.50 -2.36
CA LYS A 141 -16.18 -6.14 -1.83
C LYS A 141 -16.38 -6.07 -0.32
N GLU A 142 -17.12 -7.00 0.26
CA GLU A 142 -17.37 -7.03 1.71
C GLU A 142 -16.10 -7.37 2.50
N ALA A 143 -15.25 -8.22 1.94
CA ALA A 143 -14.00 -8.63 2.57
C ALA A 143 -12.91 -7.56 2.43
N LEU A 144 -12.95 -6.78 1.34
CA LEU A 144 -12.03 -5.69 1.06
C LEU A 144 -12.27 -4.47 1.93
N LEU A 145 -13.53 -4.15 2.24
CA LEU A 145 -13.85 -3.03 3.10
C LEU A 145 -13.11 -3.19 4.42
N ASP A 146 -12.48 -2.09 4.86
CA ASP A 146 -11.81 -2.03 6.15
C ASP A 146 -12.86 -2.18 7.27
N CYS A 147 -13.21 -3.42 7.58
CA CYS A 147 -14.04 -3.80 8.71
C CYS A 147 -13.27 -3.54 10.01
N TYR A 148 -13.94 -2.92 10.98
CA TYR A 148 -13.40 -2.65 12.31
C TYR A 148 -13.00 -3.92 13.04
#